data_AF-A0A4S0I993-F1
#
_entry.id   AF-A0A4S0I993-F1
#
_cell.length_a   1.000
_cell.length_b   1.000
_cell.length_c   1.000
_cell.angle_alpha   90.00
_cell.angle_beta   90.00
_cell.angle_gamma   90.00
#
_symmetry.space_group_name_H-M   'P 1'
#
loop_
_entity.id
_entity.type
_entity.pdbx_description
1 polymer ?
#
loop_
_entity_poly.entity_id
_entity_poly.type
_entity_poly.pdbx_seq_one_letter_code
_entity_poly.pdbx_strand_id
1 'polypeptide(L)'
;MECSRRFSPNIASRFAKAIAELRPYWIEEPVPAFDLEGLHEVRQVSDAPIVAGETLYTKDDFRSLFAARAVDIINPDISACGGLLELACPFAFGVLD
;
A
#
# COMPACT_ATOMS: atom_id res chain seq x y z
N MET A 1 3.13 -7.11 -8.76
CA MET A 1 3.48 -8.44 -8.22
C MET A 1 2.67 -8.62 -6.96
N GLU A 2 1.68 -9.50 -6.99
CA GLU A 2 0.74 -9.74 -5.90
C GLU A 2 1.35 -10.61 -4.79
N CYS A 3 1.29 -10.18 -3.53
CA CYS A 3 1.85 -10.88 -2.36
C CYS A 3 0.82 -11.27 -1.29
N SER A 4 -0.41 -10.74 -1.39
CA SER A 4 -1.59 -11.09 -0.63
C SER A 4 -1.42 -11.03 0.88
N ARG A 5 -0.64 -10.05 1.35
CA ARG A 5 -0.39 -9.73 2.77
C ARG A 5 0.28 -10.86 3.55
N ARG A 6 1.00 -11.76 2.86
CA ARG A 6 1.49 -13.00 3.47
C ARG A 6 2.86 -12.88 4.14
N PHE A 7 3.62 -11.84 3.85
CA PHE A 7 4.97 -11.72 4.42
C PHE A 7 4.96 -10.89 5.70
N SER A 8 5.94 -11.15 6.57
CA SER A 8 6.37 -10.17 7.55
C SER A 8 7.23 -9.10 6.87
N PRO A 9 7.39 -7.90 7.47
CA PRO A 9 8.18 -6.82 6.86
C PRO A 9 9.59 -7.24 6.44
N ASN A 10 10.28 -8.01 7.28
CA ASN A 10 11.61 -8.52 6.96
C ASN A 10 11.60 -9.44 5.71
N ILE A 11 10.64 -10.35 5.61
CA ILE A 11 10.54 -11.27 4.47
C ILE A 11 10.14 -10.52 3.21
N ALA A 12 9.20 -9.57 3.31
CA ALA A 12 8.82 -8.69 2.21
C ALA A 12 9.99 -7.86 1.68
N SER A 13 10.77 -7.24 2.57
CA SER A 13 11.98 -6.47 2.23
C SER A 13 13.01 -7.33 1.49
N ARG A 14 13.21 -8.58 1.92
CA ARG A 14 14.09 -9.53 1.23
C ARG A 14 13.54 -9.96 -0.12
N PHE A 15 12.23 -10.19 -0.20
CA PHE A 15 11.55 -10.54 -1.44
C PHE A 15 11.67 -9.41 -2.47
N ALA A 16 11.37 -8.17 -2.08
CA ALA A 16 11.49 -6.99 -2.94
C ALA A 16 12.88 -6.86 -3.57
N LYS A 17 13.94 -7.02 -2.76
CA LYS A 17 15.33 -7.02 -3.25
C LYS A 17 15.62 -8.19 -4.18
N ALA A 18 15.12 -9.39 -3.87
CA ALA A 18 15.36 -10.59 -4.67
C ALA A 18 14.73 -10.51 -6.07
N ILE A 19 13.62 -9.78 -6.22
CA ILE A 19 12.92 -9.65 -7.50
C ILE A 19 13.25 -8.35 -8.26
N ALA A 20 14.16 -7.52 -7.75
CA ALA A 20 14.47 -6.20 -8.32
C ALA A 20 14.90 -6.27 -9.80
N GLU A 21 15.69 -7.27 -10.19
CA GLU A 21 16.16 -7.45 -11.57
C GLU A 21 15.02 -7.71 -12.57
N LEU A 22 13.89 -8.25 -12.09
CA LEU A 22 12.69 -8.46 -12.91
C LEU A 22 11.98 -7.14 -13.24
N ARG A 23 12.37 -6.03 -12.57
CA ARG A 23 11.77 -4.70 -12.69
C ARG A 23 10.24 -4.76 -12.65
N PRO A 24 9.65 -5.33 -11.58
CA PRO A 24 8.21 -5.38 -11.46
C PRO A 24 7.66 -3.94 -11.45
N TYR A 25 6.55 -3.72 -12.15
CA TYR A 25 5.94 -2.39 -12.21
C TYR A 25 5.43 -1.92 -10.83
N TRP A 26 5.01 -2.85 -9.98
CA TRP A 26 4.76 -2.63 -8.55
C TRP A 26 4.86 -3.93 -7.75
N ILE A 27 4.91 -3.82 -6.41
CA ILE A 27 4.68 -4.90 -5.46
C ILE A 27 3.43 -4.57 -4.66
N GLU A 28 2.47 -5.48 -4.68
CA GLU A 28 1.14 -5.30 -4.11
C GLU A 28 0.99 -6.15 -2.86
N GLU A 29 0.54 -5.46 -1.81
CA GLU A 29 0.27 -5.99 -0.49
C GLU A 29 1.36 -6.92 0.05
N PRO A 30 2.62 -6.47 0.16
CA PRO A 30 3.71 -7.29 0.66
C PRO A 30 3.47 -7.75 2.11
N VAL A 31 2.85 -6.89 2.92
CA VAL A 31 2.47 -7.13 4.32
C VAL A 31 1.02 -6.65 4.55
N PRO A 32 0.37 -6.99 5.69
CA PRO A 32 -0.97 -6.51 5.99
C PRO A 32 -1.11 -4.99 5.93
N ALA A 33 -2.21 -4.48 5.36
CA ALA A 33 -2.41 -3.04 5.12
C ALA A 33 -2.44 -2.17 6.39
N PHE A 34 -2.73 -2.76 7.56
CA PHE A 34 -2.70 -2.08 8.86
C PHE A 34 -1.30 -2.02 9.49
N ASP A 35 -0.33 -2.77 8.96
CA ASP A 35 1.08 -2.70 9.37
C ASP A 35 1.78 -1.55 8.63
N LEU A 36 1.44 -0.32 9.03
CA LEU A 36 1.92 0.90 8.36
C LEU A 36 3.44 1.04 8.41
N GLU A 37 4.05 0.68 9.53
CA GLU A 37 5.50 0.71 9.72
C GLU A 37 6.17 -0.36 8.84
N GLY A 38 5.60 -1.58 8.79
CA GLY A 38 6.09 -2.64 7.93
C GLY A 38 6.01 -2.30 6.44
N LEU A 39 4.90 -1.72 6.00
CA LEU A 39 4.76 -1.21 4.63
C LEU A 39 5.80 -0.13 4.33
N HIS A 40 5.98 0.82 5.24
CA HIS A 40 6.99 1.87 5.11
C HIS A 40 8.41 1.30 5.01
N GLU A 41 8.77 0.32 5.85
CA GLU A 41 10.07 -0.36 5.83
C GLU A 41 10.34 -0.99 4.45
N VAL A 42 9.38 -1.76 3.93
CA VAL A 42 9.49 -2.42 2.62
C VAL A 42 9.62 -1.38 1.50
N ARG A 43 8.84 -0.31 1.57
CA ARG A 43 8.89 0.80 0.61
C ARG A 43 10.26 1.48 0.59
N GLN A 44 10.93 1.65 1.72
CA GLN A 44 12.27 2.27 1.76
C GLN A 44 13.35 1.46 1.03
N VAL A 45 13.15 0.16 0.86
CA VAL A 45 14.17 -0.74 0.30
C VAL A 45 13.80 -1.35 -1.05
N SER A 46 12.56 -1.15 -1.50
CA SER A 46 12.06 -1.66 -2.76
C SER A 46 12.37 -0.69 -3.91
N ASP A 47 12.93 -1.20 -5.00
CA ASP A 47 13.08 -0.43 -6.25
C ASP A 47 11.74 -0.26 -6.98
N ALA A 48 10.75 -1.10 -6.67
CA ALA A 48 9.42 -1.05 -7.24
C ALA A 48 8.43 -0.36 -6.28
N PRO A 49 7.45 0.40 -6.80
CA PRO A 49 6.39 1.01 -6.00
C PRO A 49 5.64 -0.01 -5.14
N ILE A 50 5.29 0.38 -3.91
CA ILE A 50 4.45 -0.43 -3.01
C ILE A 50 2.99 -0.02 -3.14
N VAL A 51 2.12 -1.01 -3.31
CA VAL A 51 0.66 -0.86 -3.38
C VAL A 51 0.01 -1.54 -2.18
N ALA A 52 -0.94 -0.87 -1.52
CA ALA A 52 -1.86 -1.49 -0.57
C ALA A 52 -3.14 -0.67 -0.41
N GLY A 53 -4.22 -1.29 0.08
CA GLY A 53 -5.51 -0.61 0.23
C GLY A 53 -6.75 -1.47 0.04
N GLU A 54 -6.65 -2.69 -0.52
CA GLU A 54 -7.83 -3.52 -0.85
C GLU A 54 -8.65 -3.89 0.40
N THR A 55 -7.99 -4.01 1.56
CA THR A 55 -8.61 -4.34 2.85
C THR A 55 -8.79 -3.12 3.76
N LEU A 56 -8.68 -1.90 3.23
CA LEU A 56 -8.97 -0.67 3.97
C LEU A 56 -10.38 -0.19 3.62
N TYR A 57 -11.14 0.21 4.63
CA TYR A 57 -12.59 0.39 4.49
C TYR A 57 -13.03 1.84 4.69
N THR A 58 -12.23 2.64 5.38
CA THR A 58 -12.61 4.00 5.77
C THR A 58 -11.59 5.01 5.26
N LYS A 59 -12.02 6.27 5.10
CA LYS A 59 -11.11 7.38 4.78
C LYS A 59 -9.97 7.51 5.79
N ASP A 60 -10.24 7.25 7.06
CA ASP A 60 -9.24 7.39 8.12
C ASP A 60 -8.15 6.32 8.04
N ASP A 61 -8.48 5.12 7.52
CA ASP A 61 -7.49 4.09 7.21
C ASP A 61 -6.51 4.59 6.13
N PHE A 62 -7.03 5.14 5.03
CA PHE A 62 -6.20 5.67 3.95
C PHE A 62 -5.40 6.90 4.39
N ARG A 63 -5.99 7.79 5.21
CA ARG A 63 -5.25 8.92 5.80
C ARG A 63 -4.07 8.46 6.64
N SER A 64 -4.25 7.41 7.44
CA SER A 64 -3.18 6.84 8.25
C SER A 64 -2.07 6.26 7.35
N LEU A 65 -2.45 5.58 6.27
CA LEU A 65 -1.55 5.06 5.24
C LEU A 65 -0.68 6.16 4.61
N PHE A 66 -1.28 7.30 4.24
CA PHE A 66 -0.55 8.44 3.67
C PHE A 66 0.33 9.16 4.70
N ALA A 67 -0.18 9.39 5.91
CA ALA A 67 0.55 10.05 6.97
C ALA A 67 1.82 9.27 7.34
N ALA A 68 1.75 7.93 7.32
CA ALA A 68 2.89 7.05 7.53
C ALA A 68 3.84 6.96 6.31
N ARG A 69 3.46 7.52 5.15
CA ARG A 69 4.17 7.35 3.87
C ARG A 69 4.41 5.86 3.58
N ALA A 70 3.40 5.04 3.84
CA ALA A 70 3.51 3.58 3.84
C ALA A 70 3.47 2.97 2.42
N VAL A 71 2.83 3.65 1.47
CA VAL A 71 2.65 3.18 0.09
C VAL A 71 2.97 4.26 -0.93
N ASP A 72 3.18 3.86 -2.18
CA ASP A 72 3.26 4.75 -3.34
C ASP A 72 1.93 4.85 -4.09
N ILE A 73 1.15 3.76 -4.08
CA ILE A 73 -0.12 3.64 -4.80
C ILE A 73 -1.15 3.01 -3.86
N ILE A 74 -2.40 3.50 -3.92
CA ILE A 74 -3.54 2.86 -3.24
C ILE A 74 -4.39 2.07 -4.23
N ASN A 75 -4.93 0.93 -3.79
CA ASN A 75 -5.88 0.09 -4.54
C ASN A 75 -7.17 -0.16 -3.73
N PRO A 76 -7.97 0.87 -3.42
CA PRO A 76 -9.20 0.71 -2.65
C PRO A 76 -10.23 -0.17 -3.38
N ASP A 77 -10.86 -1.11 -2.67
CA ASP A 77 -12.07 -1.76 -3.17
C ASP A 77 -13.27 -0.81 -2.99
N ILE A 78 -13.78 -0.30 -4.11
CA ILE A 78 -14.91 0.64 -4.16
C ILE A 78 -16.15 0.08 -3.45
N SER A 79 -16.37 -1.23 -3.52
CA SER A 79 -17.53 -1.88 -2.91
C SER A 79 -17.42 -1.94 -1.38
N ALA A 80 -16.19 -1.91 -0.87
CA ALA A 80 -15.87 -2.03 0.55
C ALA A 80 -15.60 -0.66 1.22
N CYS A 81 -15.11 0.33 0.46
CA CYS A 81 -14.65 1.61 0.99
C CYS A 81 -15.73 2.73 0.98
N GLY A 82 -17.01 2.38 0.92
CA GLY A 82 -18.12 3.35 0.93
C GLY A 82 -18.58 3.86 -0.45
N GLY A 83 -18.11 3.27 -1.55
CA GLY A 83 -18.58 3.55 -2.90
C GLY A 83 -17.83 4.66 -3.63
N LEU A 84 -18.20 4.88 -4.89
CA LEU A 84 -17.49 5.79 -5.81
C LEU A 84 -17.46 7.25 -5.31
N LEU A 85 -18.55 7.71 -4.67
CA LEU A 85 -18.62 9.07 -4.12
C LEU A 85 -17.64 9.28 -2.96
N GLU A 86 -17.44 8.25 -2.14
CA GLU A 86 -16.50 8.29 -1.03
C GLU A 86 -15.06 8.36 -1.55
N LEU A 87 -14.75 7.56 -2.59
CA LEU A 87 -13.45 7.54 -3.26
C LEU A 87 -13.14 8.84 -4.02
N ALA A 88 -14.14 9.44 -4.69
CA ALA A 88 -13.95 10.64 -5.49
C ALA A 88 -13.86 11.94 -4.68
N CYS A 89 -14.19 11.91 -3.38
CA CYS A 89 -14.18 13.09 -2.54
C CYS A 89 -12.75 13.62 -2.37
N PRO A 90 -12.41 14.85 -2.81
CA PRO A 90 -11.04 15.39 -2.76
C PRO A 90 -10.47 15.50 -1.34
N PHE A 91 -11.35 15.64 -0.34
CA PHE A 91 -11.00 15.70 1.09
C PHE A 91 -10.67 14.32 1.70
N ALA A 92 -10.79 13.24 0.92
CA ALA A 92 -10.64 11.86 1.37
C ALA A 92 -9.19 11.38 1.36
N PHE A 93 -8.40 11.75 0.34
CA PHE A 93 -7.10 11.11 0.09
C PHE A 93 -5.89 12.04 0.21
N GLY A 94 -6.06 13.26 0.73
CA GLY A 94 -4.96 14.17 1.06
C GLY A 94 -3.95 14.27 -0.07
N VAL A 95 -4.27 15.07 -1.10
CA VAL A 95 -3.26 15.50 -2.08
C VAL A 95 -2.09 16.07 -1.28
N LEU A 96 -1.00 15.30 -1.21
CA LEU A 96 0.26 15.74 -0.63
C LEU A 96 0.84 16.74 -1.65
N ASP A 97 0.84 18.01 -1.27
CA ASP A 97 1.66 19.04 -1.89
C ASP A 97 3.16 18.66 -1.83
#